data_AF-A0A547L5W6-F1
#
_entry.id   AF-A0A547L5W6-F1
#
_cell.length_a   1.000
_cell.length_b   1.000
_cell.length_c   1.000
_cell.angle_alpha   90.00
_cell.angle_beta   90.00
_cell.angle_gamma   90.00
#
_symmetry.space_group_name_H-M   'P 1'
#
loop_
_entity.id
_entity.type
_entity.pdbx_description
1 polymer ?
#
loop_
_entity_poly.entity_id
_entity_poly.type
_entity_poly.pdbx_seq_one_letter_code
_entity_poly.pdbx_strand_id
1 'polypeptide(L)'
;MALVRGGTGKFARPLEEFAASGSRAAPDLSAEGTVARQAVETKSLLKAAEDAAYRVSTGAKPDKAELLQIIKSIARDPSKVRYPGASFGRALSKNYRKTFLDANPKLEGEVVVHHAAEQQILNRYLGLVTEEEMHSLQNLRGIPRSLDNLLHNKIFRFEWDEFYASHPQPTRQQVLDYVEYIDKKYGHLFNPPIGG
;
A
#
# COMPACT_ATOMS: atom_id res chain seq x y z
N MET A 1 -11.49 17.87 61.96
CA MET A 1 -11.49 19.25 62.49
C MET A 1 -10.91 20.14 61.39
N ALA A 2 -11.70 20.94 60.67
CA ALA A 2 -12.51 22.10 61.05
C ALA A 2 -11.76 23.44 60.83
N LEU A 3 -12.25 24.21 59.84
CA LEU A 3 -12.40 25.69 59.77
C LEU A 3 -11.12 26.58 59.63
N VAL A 4 -11.08 27.72 58.91
CA VAL A 4 -12.01 28.47 58.03
C VAL A 4 -11.27 29.65 57.33
N ARG A 5 -11.81 30.07 56.15
CA ARG A 5 -11.89 31.38 55.43
C ARG A 5 -10.98 32.57 55.86
N GLY A 6 -10.58 33.52 54.98
CA GLY A 6 -10.87 33.78 53.57
C GLY A 6 -10.63 35.26 53.17
N GLY A 7 -10.77 35.55 51.86
CA GLY A 7 -11.10 36.88 51.26
C GLY A 7 -9.94 37.87 51.07
N THR A 8 -9.85 38.74 50.05
CA THR A 8 -10.73 39.14 48.92
C THR A 8 -9.96 40.09 47.97
N GLY A 9 -10.33 40.14 46.68
CA GLY A 9 -10.03 41.24 45.74
C GLY A 9 -10.04 40.79 44.27
N LYS A 10 -11.21 40.69 43.60
CA LYS A 10 -11.79 41.65 42.61
C LYS A 10 -10.89 41.78 41.36
N PHE A 11 -11.32 41.47 40.13
CA PHE A 11 -12.33 42.15 39.30
C PHE A 11 -13.06 41.15 38.35
N ALA A 12 -14.40 41.11 38.40
CA ALA A 12 -15.35 41.56 37.34
C ALA A 12 -15.51 40.62 36.12
N ARG A 13 -16.70 39.99 35.99
CA ARG A 13 -17.29 39.46 34.73
C ARG A 13 -18.27 40.50 34.16
N PRO A 14 -18.76 40.44 32.91
CA PRO A 14 -19.85 39.50 32.57
C PRO A 14 -19.83 38.90 31.15
N LEU A 15 -20.68 37.88 31.01
CA LEU A 15 -21.09 37.10 29.84
C LEU A 15 -22.16 37.90 29.06
N GLU A 16 -22.02 38.07 27.74
CA GLU A 16 -23.19 38.27 26.84
C GLU A 16 -22.97 37.64 25.46
N GLU A 17 -24.02 36.98 25.04
CA GLU A 17 -24.27 36.21 23.82
C GLU A 17 -24.99 37.12 22.81
N PHE A 18 -24.56 37.18 21.55
CA PHE A 18 -25.44 37.60 20.44
C PHE A 18 -24.99 37.04 19.08
N ALA A 19 -25.92 36.28 18.48
CA ALA A 19 -26.26 36.18 17.06
C ALA A 19 -25.18 35.87 15.99
N ALA A 20 -25.29 34.63 15.48
CA ALA A 20 -25.31 34.25 14.06
C ALA A 20 -24.62 35.19 13.04
N SER A 21 -23.48 34.74 12.51
CA SER A 21 -23.18 34.88 11.09
C SER A 21 -22.53 33.60 10.61
N GLY A 22 -23.23 32.91 9.71
CA GLY A 22 -22.74 31.69 9.09
C GLY A 22 -21.48 31.98 8.28
N SER A 23 -20.33 31.53 8.79
CA SER A 23 -19.20 31.23 7.91
C SER A 23 -19.37 29.78 7.48
N ARG A 24 -19.91 29.58 6.27
CA ARG A 24 -19.61 28.37 5.50
C ARG A 24 -18.09 28.23 5.54
N ALA A 25 -17.60 27.13 6.12
CA ALA A 25 -16.25 26.70 5.84
C ALA A 25 -16.11 26.65 4.32
N ALA A 26 -15.28 27.53 3.76
CA ALA A 26 -14.86 27.36 2.38
C ALA A 26 -14.27 25.95 2.28
N PRO A 27 -14.65 25.13 1.28
CA PRO A 27 -13.93 23.89 1.04
C PRO A 27 -12.46 24.24 0.84
N ASP A 28 -11.58 23.48 1.49
CA ASP A 28 -10.14 23.63 1.33
C ASP A 28 -9.77 23.29 -0.11
N LEU A 29 -9.79 24.30 -0.98
CA LEU A 29 -9.43 24.22 -2.40
C LEU A 29 -8.00 23.68 -2.60
N SER A 30 -7.14 23.77 -1.58
CA SER A 30 -5.77 23.21 -1.61
C SER A 30 -5.78 21.69 -1.44
N ALA A 31 -6.61 21.15 -0.54
CA ALA A 31 -6.81 19.71 -0.41
C ALA A 31 -7.48 19.12 -1.67
N GLU A 32 -8.53 19.77 -2.19
CA GLU A 32 -9.20 19.33 -3.44
C GLU A 32 -8.24 19.36 -4.64
N GLY A 33 -7.43 20.42 -4.77
CA GLY A 33 -6.40 20.53 -5.79
C GLY A 33 -5.30 19.47 -5.67
N THR A 34 -4.94 19.07 -4.45
CA THR A 34 -3.94 18.02 -4.19
C THR A 34 -4.48 16.63 -4.56
N VAL A 35 -5.71 16.33 -4.15
CA VAL A 35 -6.39 15.07 -4.48
C VAL A 35 -6.59 14.93 -5.99
N ALA A 36 -6.99 16.01 -6.68
CA ALA A 36 -7.15 16.00 -8.13
C ALA A 36 -5.82 15.72 -8.85
N ARG A 37 -4.72 16.32 -8.41
CA ARG A 37 -3.38 16.07 -8.97
C ARG A 37 -2.93 14.62 -8.76
N GLN A 38 -3.12 14.09 -7.56
CA GLN A 38 -2.77 12.70 -7.23
C GLN A 38 -3.58 11.69 -8.06
N ALA A 39 -4.86 11.98 -8.30
CA ALA A 39 -5.71 11.17 -9.17
C ALA A 39 -5.24 11.20 -10.64
N VAL A 40 -4.82 12.36 -11.15
CA VAL A 40 -4.26 12.49 -12.51
C VAL A 40 -2.94 11.73 -12.63
N GLU A 41 -2.05 11.86 -11.66
CA GLU A 41 -0.78 11.12 -11.61
C GLU A 41 -1.02 9.60 -11.62
N THR A 42 -1.93 9.12 -10.75
CA THR A 42 -2.27 7.69 -10.67
C THR A 42 -2.83 7.15 -11.99
N LYS A 43 -3.69 7.92 -12.67
CA LYS A 43 -4.20 7.54 -14.01
C LYS A 43 -3.09 7.47 -15.05
N SER A 44 -2.13 8.40 -15.01
CA SER A 44 -0.98 8.38 -15.91
C SER A 44 -0.10 7.17 -15.68
N LEU A 45 0.18 6.81 -14.43
CA LEU A 45 0.98 5.64 -14.08
C LEU A 45 0.28 4.33 -14.46
N LEU A 46 -1.03 4.22 -14.24
CA LEU A 46 -1.82 3.06 -14.67
C LEU A 46 -1.76 2.90 -16.19
N LYS A 47 -1.93 3.98 -16.95
CA LYS A 47 -1.83 3.94 -18.40
C LYS A 47 -0.44 3.48 -18.88
N ALA A 48 0.62 3.98 -18.24
CA ALA A 48 1.99 3.54 -18.52
C ALA A 48 2.19 2.04 -18.22
N ALA A 49 1.58 1.53 -17.15
CA ALA A 49 1.64 0.11 -16.80
C ALA A 49 0.90 -0.77 -17.81
N GLU A 50 -0.28 -0.35 -18.27
CA GLU A 50 -1.03 -1.06 -19.32
C GLU A 50 -0.25 -1.10 -20.64
N ASP A 51 0.32 0.03 -21.06
CA ASP A 51 1.11 0.11 -22.30
C ASP A 51 2.38 -0.76 -22.19
N ALA A 52 3.05 -0.75 -21.03
CA ALA A 52 4.18 -1.64 -20.77
C ALA A 52 3.78 -3.12 -20.76
N ALA A 53 2.64 -3.47 -20.16
CA ALA A 53 2.13 -4.83 -20.12
C ALA A 53 1.82 -5.35 -21.53
N TYR A 54 1.22 -4.50 -22.38
CA TYR A 54 0.98 -4.81 -23.78
C TYR A 54 2.29 -5.05 -24.56
N ARG A 55 3.31 -4.22 -24.34
CA ARG A 55 4.64 -4.42 -24.97
C ARG A 55 5.29 -5.73 -24.53
N VAL A 56 5.22 -6.05 -23.24
CA VAL A 56 5.80 -7.30 -22.69
C VAL A 56 5.04 -8.55 -23.18
N SER A 57 3.75 -8.44 -23.51
CA SER A 57 2.97 -9.57 -24.03
C SER A 57 3.13 -9.80 -25.53
N THR A 58 3.47 -8.76 -26.30
CA THR A 58 3.55 -8.82 -27.78
C THR A 58 4.98 -8.75 -28.33
N GLY A 59 5.94 -8.30 -27.52
CA GLY A 59 7.32 -8.08 -27.92
C GLY A 59 8.32 -9.11 -27.38
N ALA A 60 9.60 -8.83 -27.62
CA ALA A 60 10.69 -9.57 -26.99
C ALA A 60 10.68 -9.38 -25.46
N LYS A 61 11.23 -10.35 -24.74
CA LYS A 61 11.43 -10.23 -23.29
C LYS A 61 12.34 -9.02 -23.02
N PRO A 62 11.95 -8.08 -22.15
CA PRO A 62 12.78 -6.91 -21.87
C PRO A 62 14.10 -7.31 -21.22
N ASP A 63 15.17 -6.62 -21.59
CA ASP A 63 16.44 -6.73 -20.89
C ASP A 63 16.42 -5.98 -19.54
N LYS A 64 17.53 -6.00 -18.79
CA LYS A 64 17.60 -5.35 -17.47
C LYS A 64 17.43 -3.82 -17.59
N ALA A 65 17.97 -3.18 -18.62
CA ALA A 65 17.90 -1.74 -18.78
C ALA A 65 16.47 -1.30 -19.13
N GLU A 66 15.80 -2.03 -20.03
CA GLU A 66 14.40 -1.82 -20.38
C GLU A 66 13.47 -2.04 -19.19
N LEU A 67 13.68 -3.12 -18.42
CA LEU A 67 12.88 -3.40 -17.22
C LEU A 67 13.01 -2.26 -16.19
N LEU A 68 14.21 -1.72 -15.98
CA LEU A 68 14.43 -0.58 -15.09
C LEU A 68 13.75 0.69 -15.59
N GLN A 69 13.67 0.92 -16.91
CA GLN A 69 12.91 2.04 -17.46
C GLN A 69 11.41 1.86 -17.23
N ILE A 70 10.87 0.66 -17.45
CA ILE A 70 9.46 0.35 -17.17
C ILE A 70 9.15 0.58 -15.68
N ILE A 71 10.00 0.07 -14.78
CA ILE A 71 9.84 0.28 -13.33
C ILE A 71 9.79 1.77 -13.01
N LYS A 72 10.70 2.57 -13.56
CA LYS A 72 10.73 4.03 -13.35
C LYS A 72 9.48 4.73 -13.87
N SER A 73 8.88 4.24 -14.96
CA SER A 73 7.69 4.89 -15.54
C SER A 73 6.38 4.55 -14.84
N ILE A 74 6.34 3.46 -14.05
CA ILE A 74 5.09 3.01 -13.40
C ILE A 74 5.14 3.10 -11.88
N ALA A 75 6.32 3.18 -11.26
CA ALA A 75 6.45 3.24 -9.82
C ALA A 75 6.13 4.64 -9.28
N ARG A 76 5.36 4.70 -8.18
CA ARG A 76 5.29 5.90 -7.34
C ARG A 76 6.60 6.12 -6.59
N ASP A 77 6.85 7.37 -6.22
CA ASP A 77 7.88 7.72 -5.23
C ASP A 77 7.44 7.25 -3.83
N PRO A 78 8.11 6.24 -3.23
CA PRO A 78 7.67 5.67 -1.96
C PRO A 78 7.70 6.66 -0.79
N SER A 79 8.53 7.70 -0.87
CA SER A 79 8.62 8.72 0.18
C SER A 79 7.38 9.59 0.28
N LYS A 80 6.55 9.61 -0.78
CA LYS A 80 5.33 10.43 -0.88
C LYS A 80 4.05 9.65 -0.63
N VAL A 81 4.14 8.32 -0.50
CA VAL A 81 2.96 7.45 -0.33
C VAL A 81 2.73 7.20 1.15
N ARG A 82 1.53 7.51 1.63
CA ARG A 82 1.09 7.17 2.98
C ARG A 82 0.66 5.72 3.00
N TYR A 83 1.31 4.93 3.84
CA TYR A 83 1.00 3.53 4.04
C TYR A 83 1.15 3.20 5.52
N PRO A 84 0.17 2.56 6.18
CA PRO A 84 0.23 2.24 7.60
C PRO A 84 1.28 1.19 7.97
N GLY A 85 1.97 0.61 6.98
CA GLY A 85 3.00 -0.39 7.15
C GLY A 85 2.52 -1.78 6.78
N ALA A 86 3.44 -2.60 6.27
CA ALA A 86 3.16 -4.00 5.99
C ALA A 86 3.10 -4.79 7.30
N SER A 87 2.26 -5.82 7.32
CA SER A 87 2.16 -6.74 8.46
C SER A 87 1.84 -8.15 7.99
N PHE A 88 2.17 -9.12 8.83
CA PHE A 88 1.61 -10.46 8.73
C PHE A 88 0.44 -10.58 9.70
N GLY A 89 -0.67 -11.16 9.21
CA GLY A 89 -1.79 -11.57 10.06
C GLY A 89 -1.75 -13.07 10.31
N ARG A 90 -2.93 -13.66 10.50
CA ARG A 90 -3.09 -15.11 10.66
C ARG A 90 -4.20 -15.62 9.75
N ALA A 91 -3.87 -16.54 8.85
CA ALA A 91 -4.86 -17.27 8.07
C ALA A 91 -5.35 -18.51 8.81
N LEU A 92 -6.63 -18.85 8.61
CA LEU A 92 -7.23 -20.09 9.09
C LEU A 92 -7.08 -21.25 8.10
N SER A 93 -6.52 -20.99 6.91
CA SER A 93 -6.39 -21.96 5.83
C SER A 93 -5.20 -21.61 4.94
N LYS A 94 -4.63 -22.64 4.29
CA LYS A 94 -3.60 -22.48 3.24
C LYS A 94 -4.18 -22.04 1.90
N ASN A 95 -5.50 -22.05 1.73
CA ASN A 95 -6.15 -21.60 0.50
C ASN A 95 -6.19 -20.07 0.43
N TYR A 96 -5.04 -19.46 0.18
CA TYR A 96 -4.86 -18.01 0.15
C TYR A 96 -5.74 -17.32 -0.90
N ARG A 97 -6.00 -17.97 -2.04
CA ARG A 97 -6.92 -17.43 -3.06
C ARG A 97 -8.31 -17.23 -2.47
N LYS A 98 -8.82 -18.27 -1.79
CA LYS A 98 -10.09 -18.20 -1.08
C LYS A 98 -10.05 -17.13 0.02
N THR A 99 -9.00 -17.07 0.83
CA THR A 99 -8.83 -16.04 1.87
C THR A 99 -8.95 -14.62 1.31
N PHE A 100 -8.30 -14.34 0.18
CA PHE A 100 -8.38 -13.02 -0.46
C PHE A 100 -9.75 -12.74 -1.08
N LEU A 101 -10.32 -13.71 -1.81
CA LEU A 101 -11.58 -13.54 -2.53
C LEU A 101 -12.79 -13.53 -1.58
N ASP A 102 -12.75 -14.22 -0.45
CA ASP A 102 -13.78 -14.09 0.59
C ASP A 102 -13.84 -12.64 1.13
N ALA A 103 -12.68 -12.00 1.29
CA ALA A 103 -12.60 -10.60 1.71
C ALA A 103 -12.90 -9.60 0.57
N ASN A 104 -12.74 -10.01 -0.69
CA ASN A 104 -12.91 -9.18 -1.87
C ASN A 104 -13.73 -9.89 -2.96
N PRO A 105 -14.99 -10.28 -2.70
CA PRO A 105 -15.74 -11.21 -3.58
C PRO A 105 -16.00 -10.63 -4.98
N LYS A 106 -16.07 -9.30 -5.10
CA LYS A 106 -16.27 -8.61 -6.38
C LYS A 106 -15.08 -8.71 -7.33
N LEU A 107 -13.92 -9.20 -6.87
CA LEU A 107 -12.71 -9.34 -7.67
C LEU A 107 -12.51 -10.76 -8.21
N GLU A 108 -13.45 -11.68 -7.94
CA GLU A 108 -13.40 -13.02 -8.49
C GLU A 108 -13.42 -12.98 -10.02
N GLY A 109 -12.48 -13.69 -10.65
CA GLY A 109 -12.30 -13.65 -12.11
C GLY A 109 -11.49 -12.46 -12.62
N GLU A 110 -11.37 -11.37 -11.87
CA GLU A 110 -10.71 -10.12 -12.33
C GLU A 110 -9.23 -10.01 -11.97
N VAL A 111 -8.81 -10.70 -10.91
CA VAL A 111 -7.43 -10.61 -10.37
C VAL A 111 -6.74 -11.97 -10.28
N VAL A 112 -5.41 -11.92 -10.28
CA VAL A 112 -4.56 -12.98 -9.78
C VAL A 112 -4.15 -12.61 -8.35
N VAL A 113 -4.42 -13.50 -7.39
CA VAL A 113 -4.00 -13.31 -6.00
C VAL A 113 -2.51 -13.60 -5.88
N HIS A 114 -1.77 -12.62 -5.38
CA HIS A 114 -0.33 -12.67 -5.20
C HIS A 114 0.04 -12.46 -3.73
N HIS A 115 1.14 -13.06 -3.31
CA HIS A 115 1.71 -12.91 -1.98
C HIS A 115 2.65 -11.72 -1.95
N ALA A 116 2.41 -10.75 -1.07
CA ALA A 116 3.20 -9.53 -0.97
C ALA A 116 4.65 -9.87 -0.58
N ALA A 117 4.84 -10.59 0.52
CA ALA A 117 6.06 -11.34 0.81
C ALA A 117 5.99 -12.70 0.10
N GLU A 118 6.96 -13.02 -0.76
CA GLU A 118 6.93 -14.24 -1.57
C GLU A 118 6.90 -15.53 -0.73
N GLN A 119 6.12 -16.52 -1.20
CA GLN A 119 6.05 -17.85 -0.58
C GLN A 119 7.42 -18.53 -0.44
N GLN A 120 8.40 -18.18 -1.29
CA GLN A 120 9.76 -18.72 -1.22
C GLN A 120 10.44 -18.46 0.14
N ILE A 121 10.03 -17.41 0.87
CA ILE A 121 10.55 -17.10 2.21
C ILE A 121 10.39 -18.28 3.18
N LEU A 122 9.30 -19.05 3.08
CA LEU A 122 9.07 -20.22 3.94
C LEU A 122 10.21 -21.24 3.85
N ASN A 123 10.80 -21.39 2.66
CA ASN A 123 11.84 -22.39 2.40
C ASN A 123 13.24 -21.78 2.40
N ARG A 124 13.38 -20.50 2.02
CA ARG A 124 14.67 -19.78 2.00
C ARG A 124 15.13 -19.38 3.40
N TYR A 125 14.20 -18.99 4.27
CA TYR A 125 14.49 -18.48 5.61
C TYR A 125 13.64 -19.24 6.64
N LEU A 126 14.06 -20.46 6.95
CA LEU A 126 13.32 -21.37 7.83
C LEU A 126 13.01 -20.71 9.18
N GLY A 127 11.73 -20.72 9.55
CA GLY A 127 11.24 -20.18 10.82
C GLY A 127 11.04 -18.65 10.85
N LEU A 128 11.34 -17.92 9.77
CA LEU A 128 11.16 -16.45 9.74
C LEU A 128 9.68 -16.03 9.69
N VAL A 129 8.87 -16.81 8.97
CA VAL A 129 7.43 -16.60 8.76
C VAL A 129 6.74 -17.96 8.84
N THR A 130 5.56 -18.01 9.45
CA THR A 130 4.75 -19.24 9.51
C THR A 130 3.87 -19.40 8.26
N GLU A 131 3.36 -20.60 7.98
CA GLU A 131 2.41 -20.79 6.87
C GLU A 131 1.12 -19.97 7.06
N GLU A 132 0.63 -19.85 8.29
CA GLU A 132 -0.57 -19.06 8.60
C GLU A 132 -0.35 -17.56 8.30
N GLU A 133 0.84 -17.05 8.60
CA GLU A 133 1.24 -15.68 8.29
C GLU A 133 1.42 -15.47 6.79
N MET A 134 2.07 -16.42 6.11
CA MET A 134 2.29 -16.38 4.67
C MET A 134 0.96 -16.29 3.92
N HIS A 135 -0.06 -17.04 4.32
CA HIS A 135 -1.38 -17.03 3.67
C HIS A 135 -2.36 -15.98 4.23
N SER A 136 -1.94 -15.13 5.16
CA SER A 136 -2.80 -14.11 5.79
C SER A 136 -3.24 -13.04 4.80
N LEU A 137 -4.46 -12.50 4.98
CA LEU A 137 -5.02 -11.47 4.10
C LEU A 137 -4.08 -10.26 3.96
N GLN A 138 -3.39 -9.88 5.03
CA GLN A 138 -2.43 -8.77 5.07
C GLN A 138 -1.23 -8.99 4.14
N ASN A 139 -0.90 -10.25 3.85
CA ASN A 139 0.16 -10.63 2.92
C ASN A 139 -0.36 -10.93 1.50
N LEU A 140 -1.61 -10.59 1.17
CA LEU A 140 -2.20 -10.88 -0.16
C LEU A 140 -2.56 -9.61 -0.92
N ARG A 141 -2.32 -9.62 -2.24
CA ARG A 141 -2.60 -8.54 -3.18
C ARG A 141 -3.40 -9.08 -4.36
N GLY A 142 -4.37 -8.32 -4.85
CA GLY A 142 -5.05 -8.63 -6.11
C GLY A 142 -4.36 -7.90 -7.26
N ILE A 143 -3.68 -8.64 -8.13
CA ILE A 143 -3.07 -8.08 -9.34
C ILE A 143 -4.09 -8.17 -10.47
N PRO A 144 -4.47 -7.07 -11.15
CA PRO A 144 -5.32 -7.14 -12.34
C PRO A 144 -4.76 -8.12 -13.37
N ARG A 145 -5.60 -8.98 -13.97
CA ARG A 145 -5.13 -10.00 -14.92
C ARG A 145 -4.33 -9.44 -16.09
N SER A 146 -4.70 -8.25 -16.59
CA SER A 146 -3.98 -7.55 -17.66
C SER A 146 -2.55 -7.18 -17.29
N LEU A 147 -2.25 -7.05 -15.99
CA LEU A 147 -0.92 -6.68 -15.48
C LEU A 147 -0.14 -7.87 -14.89
N ASP A 148 -0.74 -9.05 -14.74
CA ASP A 148 -0.13 -10.21 -14.07
C ASP A 148 1.26 -10.54 -14.64
N ASN A 149 1.38 -10.73 -15.96
CA ASN A 149 2.67 -11.07 -16.54
C ASN A 149 3.75 -9.99 -16.34
N LEU A 150 3.37 -8.71 -16.36
CA LEU A 150 4.31 -7.61 -16.13
C LEU A 150 4.73 -7.54 -14.65
N LEU A 151 3.75 -7.46 -13.75
CA LEU A 151 3.99 -7.25 -12.33
C LEU A 151 4.55 -8.52 -11.66
N HIS A 152 3.87 -9.65 -11.81
CA HIS A 152 4.25 -10.89 -11.13
C HIS A 152 5.54 -11.50 -11.69
N ASN A 153 5.60 -11.73 -13.00
CA ASN A 153 6.69 -12.52 -13.59
C ASN A 153 7.95 -11.70 -13.91
N LYS A 154 7.85 -10.36 -14.03
CA LYS A 154 9.01 -9.50 -14.35
C LYS A 154 9.40 -8.64 -13.17
N ILE A 155 8.51 -7.75 -12.73
CA ILE A 155 8.86 -6.71 -11.77
C ILE A 155 9.05 -7.29 -10.37
N PHE A 156 8.07 -8.01 -9.82
CA PHE A 156 8.18 -8.59 -8.48
C PHE A 156 9.26 -9.65 -8.42
N ARG A 157 9.41 -10.45 -9.49
CA ARG A 157 10.54 -11.37 -9.57
C ARG A 157 11.89 -10.66 -9.48
N PHE A 158 12.06 -9.54 -10.20
CA PHE A 158 13.26 -8.72 -10.15
C PHE A 158 13.49 -8.10 -8.77
N GLU A 159 12.48 -7.48 -8.17
CA GLU A 159 12.57 -6.89 -6.83
C GLU A 159 12.97 -7.94 -5.79
N TRP A 160 12.26 -9.07 -5.72
CA TRP A 160 12.57 -10.13 -4.76
C TRP A 160 13.94 -10.77 -4.99
N ASP A 161 14.40 -10.90 -6.24
CA ASP A 161 15.77 -11.37 -6.51
C ASP A 161 16.84 -10.41 -5.98
N GLU A 162 16.66 -9.11 -6.15
CA GLU A 162 17.57 -8.11 -5.60
C GLU A 162 17.52 -8.11 -4.05
N PHE A 163 16.34 -8.31 -3.44
CA PHE A 163 16.21 -8.48 -1.99
C PHE A 163 16.98 -9.71 -1.49
N TYR A 164 16.75 -10.88 -2.09
CA TYR A 164 17.43 -12.12 -1.66
C TYR A 164 18.95 -12.04 -1.86
N ALA A 165 19.42 -11.39 -2.91
CA ALA A 165 20.85 -11.21 -3.15
C ALA A 165 21.52 -10.32 -2.10
N SER A 166 20.82 -9.28 -1.64
CA SER A 166 21.32 -8.33 -0.64
C SER A 166 21.07 -8.76 0.81
N HIS A 167 20.13 -9.67 1.04
CA HIS A 167 19.74 -10.12 2.38
C HIS A 167 19.83 -11.65 2.50
N PRO A 168 21.04 -12.22 2.64
CA PRO A 168 21.20 -13.67 2.82
C PRO A 168 20.59 -14.19 4.13
N GLN A 169 20.41 -13.33 5.13
CA GLN A 169 19.77 -13.64 6.41
C GLN A 169 18.92 -12.44 6.88
N PRO A 170 17.75 -12.20 6.29
CA PRO A 170 16.92 -11.07 6.65
C PRO A 170 16.26 -11.29 8.01
N THR A 171 16.09 -10.21 8.74
CA THR A 171 15.15 -10.14 9.85
C THR A 171 13.71 -10.08 9.32
N ARG A 172 12.76 -10.41 10.19
CA ARG A 172 11.33 -10.30 9.87
C ARG A 172 10.93 -8.87 9.51
N GLN A 173 11.50 -7.89 10.21
CA GLN A 173 11.22 -6.48 9.94
C GLN A 173 11.72 -6.07 8.56
N GLN A 174 12.92 -6.49 8.15
CA GLN A 174 13.43 -6.22 6.80
C GLN A 174 12.54 -6.78 5.69
N VAL A 175 11.92 -7.95 5.89
CA VAL A 175 10.93 -8.48 4.94
C VAL A 175 9.70 -7.57 4.87
N LEU A 176 9.15 -7.17 6.02
CA LEU A 176 7.98 -6.29 6.06
C LEU A 176 8.28 -4.90 5.47
N ASP A 177 9.44 -4.32 5.78
CA ASP A 177 9.88 -3.04 5.23
C ASP A 177 10.00 -3.13 3.69
N TYR A 178 10.46 -4.28 3.17
CA TYR A 178 10.56 -4.51 1.74
C TYR A 178 9.20 -4.70 1.07
N VAL A 179 8.26 -5.40 1.72
CA VAL A 179 6.86 -5.47 1.28
C VAL A 179 6.25 -4.08 1.22
N GLU A 180 6.45 -3.26 2.26
CA GLU A 180 5.99 -1.88 2.30
C GLU A 180 6.61 -1.05 1.16
N TYR A 181 7.91 -1.22 0.89
CA TYR A 181 8.58 -0.57 -0.24
C TYR A 181 7.91 -0.91 -1.58
N ILE A 182 7.63 -2.19 -1.85
CA ILE A 182 6.94 -2.65 -3.06
C ILE A 182 5.51 -2.10 -3.10
N ASP A 183 4.74 -2.20 -2.01
CA ASP A 183 3.36 -1.71 -1.92
C ASP A 183 3.28 -0.19 -2.16
N LYS A 184 4.25 0.58 -1.64
CA LYS A 184 4.31 2.02 -1.91
C LYS A 184 4.55 2.30 -3.39
N LYS A 185 5.46 1.58 -4.05
CA LYS A 185 5.74 1.75 -5.49
C LYS A 185 4.54 1.38 -6.36
N TYR A 186 3.94 0.23 -6.12
CA TYR A 186 3.02 -0.40 -7.08
C TYR A 186 1.59 -0.56 -6.58
N GLY A 187 1.30 -0.21 -5.33
CA GLY A 187 -0.01 -0.42 -4.70
C GLY A 187 -1.18 0.27 -5.40
N HIS A 188 -0.93 1.34 -6.16
CA HIS A 188 -1.91 1.98 -7.01
C HIS A 188 -2.35 1.14 -8.24
N LEU A 189 -1.61 0.08 -8.56
CA LEU A 189 -1.90 -0.89 -9.62
C LEU A 189 -2.59 -2.15 -9.10
N PHE A 190 -2.84 -2.25 -7.78
CA PHE A 190 -3.55 -3.37 -7.18
C PHE A 190 -5.05 -3.11 -7.10
N ASN A 191 -5.80 -4.20 -6.99
CA ASN A 191 -7.22 -4.21 -6.73
C ASN A 191 -7.49 -5.04 -5.45
N PRO A 192 -7.99 -4.44 -4.37
CA PRO A 192 -8.12 -2.99 -4.17
C PRO A 192 -6.75 -2.28 -4.11
N PRO A 193 -6.68 -0.98 -4.42
CA PRO A 193 -5.43 -0.24 -4.37
C PRO A 193 -4.95 -0.05 -2.92
N ILE A 194 -3.64 0.02 -2.76
CA ILE A 194 -2.96 0.14 -1.47
C ILE A 194 -2.01 1.34 -1.47
N GLY A 195 -1.97 2.04 -0.33
CA GLY A 195 -1.18 3.26 -0.15
C GLY A 195 -1.83 4.45 -0.86
N GLY A 196 -2.10 5.52 -0.11
CA GLY A 196 -2.78 6.73 -0.58
C GLY A 196 -1.97 7.99 -0.32
#